data_AF-A0A1I4AUC1-F1
#
_entry.id   AF-A0A1I4AUC1-F1
#
_cell.length_a   1.000
_cell.length_b   1.000
_cell.length_c   1.000
_cell.angle_alpha   90.00
_cell.angle_beta   90.00
_cell.angle_gamma   90.00
#
_symmetry.space_group_name_H-M   'P 1'
#
loop_
_entity.id
_entity.type
_entity.pdbx_description
1 polymer ?
#
loop_
_entity_poly.entity_id
_entity_poly.type
_entity_poly.pdbx_seq_one_letter_code
_entity_poly.pdbx_strand_id
1 'polypeptide(L)'
;MSGKTGVTKWPHTPVVVMGFMSRLVGGRWAVALLALTFLLFNPSASTAGGEASHLPCSADHCGLLVDGAYPNLVIGRLEHAGSPADMRQVFHWAKAHGDWKALPDSMAPYLRDVQLVTIEVPKGMTSQPVTLFMLRTEYTAAPYHVGDLVRYAPHDAAHDEAATGTADDLALFHGLTGCVAILCQKGDGACFARYRQGAFTTAQGRQVSLATGQPTAGGPRIDPISLLPLH
;
A
#
# COMPACT_ATOMS: atom_id res chain seq x y z
N MET A 1 -17.78 -50.58 37.47
CA MET A 1 -16.63 -50.18 38.34
C MET A 1 -16.15 -48.85 37.80
N SER A 2 -16.67 -47.71 38.26
CA SER A 2 -16.36 -46.97 39.50
C SER A 2 -14.97 -46.32 39.50
N GLY A 3 -14.95 -44.98 39.60
CA GLY A 3 -13.77 -44.15 39.91
C GLY A 3 -13.64 -42.90 39.02
N LYS A 4 -14.36 -41.80 39.30
CA LYS A 4 -13.93 -40.61 40.10
C LYS A 4 -13.02 -39.64 39.32
N THR A 5 -13.59 -38.55 38.78
CA THR A 5 -13.58 -37.16 39.30
C THR A 5 -12.21 -36.46 39.30
N GLY A 6 -12.11 -35.36 38.53
CA GLY A 6 -11.06 -34.36 38.64
C GLY A 6 -11.55 -33.02 38.08
N VAL A 7 -12.23 -32.25 38.92
CA VAL A 7 -12.61 -30.85 38.68
C VAL A 7 -11.42 -29.97 39.05
N THR A 8 -11.02 -29.06 38.16
CA THR A 8 -10.20 -27.90 38.50
C THR A 8 -10.87 -26.63 37.97
N LYS A 9 -11.44 -25.89 38.94
CA LYS A 9 -11.87 -24.49 38.83
C LYS A 9 -10.66 -23.55 38.99
N TRP A 10 -10.93 -22.26 38.74
CA TRP A 10 -10.31 -21.02 39.28
C TRP A 10 -9.63 -20.15 38.19
N PRO A 11 -9.73 -18.80 38.29
CA PRO A 11 -10.98 -18.07 38.09
C PRO A 11 -10.83 -16.88 37.13
N HIS A 12 -11.96 -16.42 36.59
CA HIS A 12 -12.09 -15.10 35.98
C HIS A 12 -11.93 -14.00 37.03
N THR A 13 -11.03 -13.05 36.79
CA THR A 13 -10.98 -11.74 37.44
C THR A 13 -11.77 -10.72 36.60
N PRO A 14 -12.91 -10.19 37.09
CA PRO A 14 -13.42 -8.91 36.61
C PRO A 14 -12.82 -7.78 37.44
N VAL A 15 -12.24 -6.80 36.73
CA VAL A 15 -11.81 -5.52 37.27
C VAL A 15 -13.05 -4.76 37.77
N VAL A 16 -13.16 -4.61 39.08
CA VAL A 16 -14.11 -3.72 39.74
C VAL A 16 -13.49 -2.32 39.78
N VAL A 17 -14.06 -1.37 39.04
CA VAL A 17 -13.86 0.06 39.29
C VAL A 17 -15.08 0.56 40.06
N MET A 18 -15.01 0.51 41.39
CA MET A 18 -15.78 1.42 42.25
C MET A 18 -15.10 2.79 42.11
N GLY A 19 -15.81 3.86 41.75
CA GLY A 19 -16.88 4.42 42.58
C GLY A 19 -16.29 5.50 43.46
N PHE A 20 -15.91 6.65 42.88
CA PHE A 20 -15.54 7.84 43.66
C PHE A 20 -16.81 8.60 44.03
N MET A 21 -17.24 8.48 45.29
CA MET A 21 -18.18 9.40 45.91
C MET A 21 -17.42 10.65 46.37
N SER A 22 -17.75 11.80 45.77
CA SER A 22 -17.36 13.10 46.30
C SER A 22 -18.21 13.45 47.51
N ARG A 23 -17.58 13.72 48.66
CA ARG A 23 -18.20 14.39 49.81
C ARG A 23 -17.85 15.88 49.78
N LEU A 24 -18.90 16.69 49.86
CA LEU A 24 -18.91 18.14 50.06
C LEU A 24 -18.54 18.51 51.49
N VAL A 25 -17.56 19.38 51.67
CA VAL A 25 -17.40 20.36 52.76
C VAL A 25 -16.55 21.49 52.11
N GLY A 26 -16.97 22.73 51.94
CA GLY A 26 -17.60 23.65 52.90
C GLY A 26 -16.56 24.73 53.22
N GLY A 27 -16.55 25.85 52.47
CA GLY A 27 -15.64 26.97 52.72
C GLY A 27 -15.96 28.17 51.82
N ARG A 28 -16.65 29.16 52.38
CA ARG A 28 -17.06 30.41 51.73
C ARG A 28 -15.89 31.41 51.77
N TRP A 29 -15.45 31.92 50.63
CA TRP A 29 -14.95 33.29 50.48
C TRP A 29 -15.33 33.81 49.10
N ALA A 30 -16.10 34.90 49.09
CA ALA A 30 -16.41 35.66 47.89
C ALA A 30 -15.19 36.53 47.51
N VAL A 31 -15.02 36.83 46.22
CA VAL A 31 -14.79 38.19 45.67
C VAL A 31 -14.72 38.13 44.12
N ALA A 32 -15.44 39.08 43.52
CA ALA A 32 -15.27 39.73 42.21
C ALA A 32 -15.70 39.03 40.90
N LEU A 33 -16.70 39.68 40.29
CA LEU A 33 -17.04 39.76 38.88
C LEU A 33 -15.83 39.81 37.94
N LEU A 34 -15.92 39.10 36.80
CA LEU A 34 -15.58 39.66 35.49
C LEU A 34 -16.17 38.84 34.32
N ALA A 35 -17.03 39.54 33.57
CA ALA A 35 -17.37 39.43 32.16
C ALA A 35 -17.27 38.07 31.42
N LEU A 36 -18.46 37.61 31.06
CA LEU A 36 -18.90 37.12 29.75
C LEU A 36 -17.91 37.24 28.56
N THR A 37 -17.97 36.23 27.69
CA THR A 37 -17.40 36.10 26.33
C THR A 37 -15.96 35.61 26.16
N PHE A 38 -15.72 34.34 26.49
CA PHE A 38 -14.77 33.53 25.69
C PHE A 38 -15.55 32.78 24.62
N LEU A 39 -15.39 33.27 23.40
CA LEU A 39 -15.79 32.62 22.17
C LEU A 39 -15.33 31.15 22.18
N LEU A 40 -16.26 30.27 21.82
CA LEU A 40 -16.03 28.89 21.44
C LEU A 40 -15.02 28.84 20.28
N PHE A 41 -13.73 28.87 20.58
CA PHE A 41 -12.71 28.30 19.71
C PHE A 41 -12.80 26.79 19.88
N ASN A 42 -13.76 26.18 19.18
CA ASN A 42 -13.61 24.80 18.76
C ASN A 42 -12.44 24.80 17.76
N PRO A 43 -11.27 24.23 18.07
CA PRO A 43 -10.45 23.74 16.99
C PRO A 43 -11.29 22.64 16.35
N SER A 44 -11.82 22.90 15.17
CA SER A 44 -12.23 21.81 14.28
C SER A 44 -11.02 20.90 14.21
N ALA A 45 -11.09 19.79 14.94
CA ALA A 45 -10.24 18.66 14.71
C ALA A 45 -10.63 18.19 13.32
N SER A 46 -9.94 18.75 12.31
CA SER A 46 -9.91 18.18 10.99
C SER A 46 -9.34 16.80 11.18
N THR A 47 -10.22 15.82 11.33
CA THR A 47 -9.91 14.44 11.00
C THR A 47 -9.41 14.49 9.58
N ALA A 48 -8.09 14.49 9.42
CA ALA A 48 -7.42 14.17 8.17
C ALA A 48 -7.70 12.69 7.89
N GLY A 49 -8.95 12.37 7.57
CA GLY A 49 -9.25 11.25 6.71
C GLY A 49 -8.70 11.67 5.37
N GLY A 50 -7.49 11.22 5.05
CA GLY A 50 -6.92 11.39 3.73
C GLY A 50 -7.93 10.86 2.73
N GLU A 51 -8.54 11.78 1.97
CA GLU A 51 -9.31 11.43 0.80
C GLU A 51 -8.39 10.59 -0.07
N ALA A 52 -8.81 9.38 -0.44
CA ALA A 52 -8.04 8.53 -1.32
C ALA A 52 -7.82 9.33 -2.62
N SER A 53 -6.58 9.75 -2.86
CA SER A 53 -6.23 10.54 -4.04
C SER A 53 -6.66 9.77 -5.29
N HIS A 54 -7.62 10.31 -6.02
CA HIS A 54 -8.00 9.79 -7.33
C HIS A 54 -6.78 9.80 -8.25
N LEU A 55 -6.56 8.70 -8.99
CA LEU A 55 -5.49 8.64 -9.99
C LEU A 55 -5.70 9.70 -11.09
N PRO A 56 -4.78 10.67 -11.24
CA PRO A 56 -4.91 11.73 -12.24
C PRO A 56 -4.55 11.21 -13.65
N CYS A 57 -5.47 10.49 -14.28
CA CYS A 57 -5.30 9.95 -15.64
C CYS A 57 -5.25 11.01 -16.75
N SER A 58 -5.56 12.27 -16.47
CA SER A 58 -5.62 13.35 -17.47
C SER A 58 -4.29 14.05 -17.73
N ALA A 59 -3.26 13.84 -16.89
CA ALA A 59 -1.97 14.54 -16.98
C ALA A 59 -0.81 13.61 -17.38
N ASP A 60 -0.72 12.40 -16.80
CA ASP A 60 0.49 11.56 -16.91
C ASP A 60 0.15 10.06 -17.09
N HIS A 61 -0.41 9.65 -18.23
CA HIS A 61 -0.59 8.22 -18.58
C HIS A 61 -1.22 7.33 -17.48
N CYS A 62 -2.08 7.89 -16.62
CA CYS A 62 -2.56 7.20 -15.40
C CYS A 62 -1.45 6.64 -14.48
N GLY A 63 -0.24 7.20 -14.51
CA GLY A 63 0.93 6.69 -13.79
C GLY A 63 1.54 5.42 -14.38
N LEU A 64 1.10 4.99 -15.57
CA LEU A 64 1.66 3.84 -16.29
C LEU A 64 3.05 4.21 -16.83
N LEU A 65 4.02 3.31 -16.65
CA LEU A 65 5.38 3.51 -17.14
C LEU A 65 5.64 2.81 -18.47
N VAL A 66 4.89 1.75 -18.77
CA VAL A 66 5.08 0.89 -19.95
C VAL A 66 3.74 0.29 -20.40
N ASP A 67 3.71 -0.22 -21.64
CA ASP A 67 2.63 -1.07 -22.15
C ASP A 67 2.72 -2.46 -21.51
N GLY A 68 1.95 -2.68 -20.44
CA GLY A 68 1.86 -3.95 -19.71
C GLY A 68 2.61 -3.96 -18.38
N ALA A 69 3.17 -5.11 -18.01
CA ALA A 69 3.91 -5.29 -16.77
C ALA A 69 5.23 -4.50 -16.78
N TYR A 70 5.50 -3.73 -15.72
CA TYR A 70 6.76 -3.03 -15.58
C TYR A 70 7.91 -4.03 -15.36
N PRO A 71 9.01 -4.00 -16.13
CA PRO A 71 10.01 -5.07 -16.12
C PRO A 71 11.04 -4.95 -15.00
N ASN A 72 11.03 -3.85 -14.23
CA ASN A 72 12.00 -3.60 -13.18
C ASN A 72 11.36 -3.75 -11.79
N LEU A 73 12.19 -4.01 -10.78
CA LEU A 73 11.79 -3.91 -9.39
C LEU A 73 11.43 -2.47 -9.06
N VAL A 74 10.42 -2.28 -8.23
CA VAL A 74 10.08 -0.97 -7.65
C VAL A 74 9.98 -1.11 -6.14
N ILE A 75 10.71 -0.29 -5.39
CA ILE A 75 10.64 -0.23 -3.94
C ILE A 75 10.21 1.18 -3.56
N GLY A 76 9.09 1.30 -2.85
CA GLY A 76 8.50 2.58 -2.49
C GLY A 76 7.36 2.41 -1.51
N ARG A 77 6.64 3.50 -1.26
CA ARG A 77 5.50 3.49 -0.33
C ARG A 77 4.22 3.19 -1.07
N LEU A 78 3.41 2.29 -0.54
CA LEU A 78 2.05 2.09 -1.05
C LEU A 78 1.24 3.35 -0.77
N GLU A 79 0.86 4.07 -1.81
CA GLU A 79 0.09 5.31 -1.72
C GLU A 79 -1.41 5.03 -1.84
N HIS A 80 -1.76 4.16 -2.78
CA HIS A 80 -3.16 3.88 -3.10
C HIS A 80 -3.33 2.43 -3.53
N ALA A 81 -4.46 1.84 -3.14
CA ALA A 81 -4.97 0.59 -3.69
C ALA A 81 -6.24 0.92 -4.48
N GLY A 82 -6.17 0.76 -5.80
CA GLY A 82 -7.20 1.20 -6.74
C GLY A 82 -8.56 0.55 -6.51
N SER A 83 -9.61 1.36 -6.64
CA SER A 83 -10.98 0.87 -6.69
C SER A 83 -11.31 0.25 -8.06
N PRO A 84 -12.43 -0.49 -8.19
CA PRO A 84 -12.92 -0.89 -9.50
C PRO A 84 -13.18 0.29 -10.45
N ALA A 85 -13.48 1.48 -9.93
CA ALA A 85 -13.65 2.67 -10.76
C ALA A 85 -12.32 3.15 -11.34
N ASP A 86 -11.25 3.14 -10.55
CA ASP A 86 -9.90 3.48 -11.01
C ASP A 86 -9.45 2.48 -12.10
N MET A 87 -9.69 1.19 -11.90
CA MET A 87 -9.36 0.18 -12.91
C MET A 87 -10.11 0.40 -14.23
N ARG A 88 -11.39 0.78 -14.19
CA ARG A 88 -12.14 1.15 -15.41
C ARG A 88 -11.51 2.34 -16.12
N GLN A 89 -11.12 3.37 -15.35
CA GLN A 89 -10.51 4.58 -15.90
C GLN A 89 -9.17 4.26 -16.58
N VAL A 90 -8.30 3.50 -15.91
CA VAL A 90 -7.00 3.09 -16.48
C VAL A 90 -7.19 2.18 -17.68
N PHE A 91 -8.13 1.24 -17.64
CA PHE A 91 -8.45 0.36 -18.78
C PHE A 91 -8.87 1.16 -20.01
N HIS A 92 -9.83 2.08 -19.86
CA HIS A 92 -10.27 2.90 -20.98
C HIS A 92 -9.17 3.81 -21.50
N TRP A 93 -8.36 4.39 -20.61
CA TRP A 93 -7.22 5.21 -20.99
C TRP A 93 -6.21 4.39 -21.81
N ALA A 94 -5.76 3.24 -21.30
CA ALA A 94 -4.77 2.39 -21.96
C ALA A 94 -5.24 1.93 -23.34
N LYS A 95 -6.46 1.39 -23.44
CA LYS A 95 -7.02 0.94 -24.72
C LYS A 95 -7.20 2.11 -25.71
N ALA A 96 -7.59 3.29 -25.25
CA ALA A 96 -7.73 4.47 -26.12
C ALA A 96 -6.40 4.99 -26.67
N HIS A 97 -5.29 4.74 -25.97
CA HIS A 97 -3.94 5.13 -26.41
C HIS A 97 -3.20 4.01 -27.16
N GLY A 98 -3.85 2.87 -27.39
CA GLY A 98 -3.29 1.76 -28.15
C GLY A 98 -2.33 0.88 -27.34
N ASP A 99 -2.35 0.99 -26.02
CA ASP A 99 -1.68 0.06 -25.11
C ASP A 99 -2.53 -1.21 -24.94
N TRP A 100 -1.92 -2.26 -24.40
CA TRP A 100 -2.56 -3.51 -24.01
C TRP A 100 -3.21 -4.25 -25.18
N LYS A 101 -2.63 -4.12 -26.38
CA LYS A 101 -3.10 -4.83 -27.59
C LYS A 101 -2.99 -6.36 -27.48
N ALA A 102 -2.01 -6.84 -26.70
CA ALA A 102 -1.79 -8.26 -26.45
C ALA A 102 -2.57 -8.78 -25.22
N LEU A 103 -3.34 -7.92 -24.55
CA LEU A 103 -4.14 -8.26 -23.37
C LEU A 103 -5.63 -8.28 -23.73
N PRO A 104 -6.48 -8.93 -22.91
CA PRO A 104 -7.91 -9.07 -23.23
C PRO A 104 -8.60 -7.75 -23.59
N ASP A 105 -9.47 -7.77 -24.60
CA ASP A 105 -10.20 -6.56 -25.02
C ASP A 105 -11.45 -6.30 -24.18
N SER A 106 -11.92 -7.30 -23.44
CA SER A 106 -13.01 -7.12 -22.48
C SER A 106 -12.45 -6.62 -21.15
N MET A 107 -13.19 -5.72 -20.50
CA MET A 107 -12.84 -5.16 -19.20
C MET A 107 -13.10 -6.14 -18.03
N ALA A 108 -13.95 -7.14 -18.26
CA ALA A 108 -14.38 -8.09 -17.24
C ALA A 108 -13.23 -8.80 -16.49
N PRO A 109 -12.22 -9.39 -17.16
CA PRO A 109 -11.12 -10.08 -16.46
C PRO A 109 -10.26 -9.11 -15.64
N TYR A 110 -10.06 -7.87 -16.08
CA TYR A 110 -9.35 -6.85 -15.29
C TYR A 110 -10.08 -6.52 -13.98
N LEU A 111 -11.40 -6.35 -14.01
CA LEU A 111 -12.18 -6.05 -12.80
C LEU A 111 -12.26 -7.24 -11.85
N ARG A 112 -12.25 -8.46 -12.40
CA ARG A 112 -12.29 -9.70 -11.64
C ARG A 112 -10.95 -9.97 -10.95
N ASP A 113 -9.85 -9.92 -11.69
CA ASP A 113 -8.58 -10.52 -11.24
C ASP A 113 -7.48 -9.52 -10.93
N VAL A 114 -7.58 -8.27 -11.41
CA VAL A 114 -6.50 -7.30 -11.28
C VAL A 114 -6.80 -6.35 -10.13
N GLN A 115 -5.78 -6.14 -9.30
CA GLN A 115 -5.73 -5.06 -8.33
C GLN A 115 -4.69 -4.03 -8.80
N LEU A 116 -5.17 -2.81 -9.05
CA LEU A 116 -4.32 -1.66 -9.30
C LEU A 116 -3.71 -1.19 -7.97
N VAL A 117 -2.42 -0.91 -7.97
CA VAL A 117 -1.74 -0.27 -6.83
C VAL A 117 -0.89 0.90 -7.32
N THR A 118 -0.78 1.94 -6.51
CA THR A 118 0.12 3.07 -6.76
C THR A 118 1.21 3.08 -5.70
N ILE A 119 2.46 3.03 -6.16
CA ILE A 119 3.65 3.11 -5.32
C ILE A 119 4.30 4.48 -5.51
N GLU A 120 4.44 5.24 -4.44
CA GLU A 120 5.26 6.45 -4.41
C GLU A 120 6.73 6.10 -4.28
N VAL A 121 7.52 6.58 -5.24
CA VAL A 121 8.97 6.44 -5.24
C VAL A 121 9.63 7.79 -5.02
N PRO A 122 10.54 7.94 -4.04
CA PRO A 122 11.28 9.17 -3.83
C PRO A 122 12.12 9.58 -5.05
N LYS A 123 12.05 10.87 -5.42
CA LYS A 123 12.80 11.50 -6.50
C LYS A 123 13.30 12.87 -6.05
N GLY A 124 14.50 12.91 -5.48
CA GLY A 124 15.05 14.12 -4.87
C GLY A 124 14.17 14.59 -3.70
N MET A 125 13.66 15.83 -3.77
CA MET A 125 12.74 16.38 -2.78
C MET A 125 11.25 16.08 -3.07
N THR A 126 10.95 15.40 -4.16
CA THR A 126 9.58 15.05 -4.60
C THR A 126 9.36 13.54 -4.53
N SER A 127 8.10 13.09 -4.63
CA SER A 127 7.74 11.71 -4.96
C SER A 127 7.29 11.62 -6.41
N GLN A 128 7.50 10.46 -7.02
CA GLN A 128 6.91 10.09 -8.31
C GLN A 128 5.99 8.89 -8.07
N PRO A 129 4.66 9.05 -8.27
CA PRO A 129 3.74 7.92 -8.18
C PRO A 129 3.90 7.02 -9.40
N VAL A 130 3.78 5.71 -9.17
CA VAL A 130 3.88 4.69 -10.21
C VAL A 130 2.70 3.73 -10.08
N THR A 131 1.91 3.61 -11.14
CA THR A 131 0.79 2.67 -11.21
C THR A 131 1.28 1.31 -11.66
N LEU A 132 1.01 0.30 -10.84
CA LEU A 132 1.39 -1.09 -11.05
C LEU A 132 0.17 -1.98 -10.81
N PHE A 133 0.29 -3.25 -11.20
CA PHE A 133 -0.79 -4.21 -11.11
C PHE A 133 -0.30 -5.47 -10.43
N MET A 134 -1.15 -6.02 -9.57
CA MET A 134 -0.96 -7.33 -8.96
C MET A 134 -2.25 -8.13 -9.09
N LEU A 135 -2.18 -9.43 -8.82
CA LEU A 135 -3.41 -10.21 -8.73
C LEU A 135 -4.23 -9.77 -7.51
N ARG A 136 -5.56 -9.71 -7.68
CA ARG A 136 -6.50 -9.42 -6.60
C ARG A 136 -6.42 -10.47 -5.51
N THR A 137 -6.18 -11.74 -5.87
CA THR A 137 -5.98 -12.83 -4.92
C THR A 137 -4.76 -12.59 -4.02
N GLU A 138 -3.63 -12.19 -4.59
CA GLU A 138 -2.42 -11.81 -3.85
C GLU A 138 -2.69 -10.61 -2.93
N TYR A 139 -3.39 -9.59 -3.43
CA TYR A 139 -3.75 -8.43 -2.63
C TYR A 139 -4.60 -8.82 -1.42
N THR A 140 -5.60 -9.69 -1.61
CA THR A 140 -6.47 -10.15 -0.51
C THR A 140 -5.79 -11.10 0.48
N ALA A 141 -4.67 -11.71 0.08
CA ALA A 141 -3.95 -12.66 0.92
C ALA A 141 -3.05 -12.00 1.97
N ALA A 142 -2.76 -10.69 1.83
CA ALA A 142 -1.90 -9.95 2.75
C ALA A 142 -2.55 -8.63 3.23
N PRO A 143 -2.19 -8.14 4.44
CA PRO A 143 -2.80 -6.95 5.02
C PRO A 143 -2.08 -5.67 4.55
N TYR A 144 -2.29 -5.26 3.30
CA TYR A 144 -1.70 -4.02 2.77
C TYR A 144 -2.34 -2.78 3.40
N HIS A 145 -1.50 -1.81 3.79
CA HIS A 145 -1.95 -0.51 4.27
C HIS A 145 -1.26 0.63 3.52
N VAL A 146 -2.02 1.70 3.26
CA VAL A 146 -1.46 2.94 2.72
C VAL A 146 -0.38 3.48 3.67
N GLY A 147 0.83 3.62 3.13
CA GLY A 147 2.05 4.02 3.82
C GLY A 147 3.02 2.89 4.11
N ASP A 148 2.66 1.63 3.85
CA ASP A 148 3.59 0.50 3.93
C ASP A 148 4.73 0.66 2.91
N LEU A 149 5.94 0.21 3.28
CA LEU A 149 7.01 0.04 2.31
C LEU A 149 6.79 -1.29 1.60
N VAL A 150 6.63 -1.23 0.29
CA VAL A 150 6.37 -2.39 -0.56
C VAL A 150 7.46 -2.53 -1.62
N ARG A 151 7.62 -3.76 -2.10
CA ARG A 151 8.29 -4.05 -3.36
C ARG A 151 7.26 -4.47 -4.39
N TYR A 152 7.49 -4.12 -5.64
CA TYR A 152 6.93 -4.77 -6.81
C TYR A 152 8.05 -5.50 -7.57
N ALA A 153 7.73 -6.67 -8.10
CA ALA A 153 8.54 -7.39 -9.07
C ALA A 153 7.62 -7.94 -10.17
N PRO A 154 8.01 -7.89 -11.46
CA PRO A 154 7.24 -8.56 -12.51
C PRO A 154 7.21 -10.08 -12.23
N HIS A 155 6.14 -10.73 -12.67
CA HIS A 155 6.14 -12.19 -12.71
C HIS A 155 7.19 -12.70 -13.68
N ASP A 156 7.89 -13.75 -13.28
CA ASP A 156 8.87 -14.45 -14.08
C ASP A 156 8.33 -15.84 -14.39
N ALA A 157 7.79 -16.02 -15.60
CA ALA A 157 7.22 -17.30 -16.03
C ALA A 157 8.19 -18.49 -15.95
N ALA A 158 9.50 -18.23 -15.91
CA ALA A 158 10.52 -19.29 -15.81
C ALA A 158 10.74 -19.78 -14.37
N HIS A 159 10.35 -18.97 -13.36
CA HIS A 159 10.67 -19.24 -11.94
C HIS A 159 9.45 -19.18 -11.01
N ASP A 160 8.37 -18.53 -11.43
CA ASP A 160 7.11 -18.52 -10.70
C ASP A 160 6.41 -19.87 -10.82
N GLU A 161 5.57 -20.19 -9.83
CA GLU A 161 4.67 -21.33 -9.94
C GLU A 161 3.83 -21.19 -11.21
N ALA A 162 3.63 -22.32 -11.90
CA ALA A 162 2.88 -22.31 -13.15
C ALA A 162 1.48 -21.74 -12.90
N ALA A 163 1.22 -20.56 -13.46
CA ALA A 163 -0.11 -19.99 -13.46
C ALA A 163 -1.06 -20.93 -14.20
N THR A 164 -2.25 -21.11 -13.67
CA THR A 164 -3.31 -21.91 -14.28
C THR A 164 -4.54 -21.05 -14.48
N GLY A 165 -5.26 -21.26 -15.58
CA GLY A 165 -6.43 -20.46 -15.90
C GLY A 165 -6.76 -20.50 -17.39
N THR A 166 -7.70 -19.65 -17.78
CA THR A 166 -8.02 -19.38 -19.19
C THR A 166 -6.88 -18.60 -19.87
N ALA A 167 -6.92 -18.49 -21.19
CA ALA A 167 -5.93 -17.70 -21.94
C ALA A 167 -5.88 -16.23 -21.47
N ASP A 168 -7.04 -15.65 -21.15
CA ASP A 168 -7.14 -14.28 -20.62
C ASP A 168 -6.46 -14.16 -19.25
N ASP A 169 -6.65 -15.14 -18.38
CA ASP A 169 -6.05 -15.15 -17.03
C ASP A 169 -4.52 -15.19 -17.13
N LEU A 170 -3.99 -16.05 -18.01
CA LEU A 170 -2.55 -16.18 -18.25
C LEU A 170 -1.96 -14.92 -18.92
N ALA A 171 -2.69 -14.30 -19.84
CA ALA A 171 -2.27 -13.07 -20.49
C ALA A 171 -2.16 -11.91 -19.47
N LEU A 172 -3.11 -11.79 -18.55
CA LEU A 172 -3.02 -10.80 -17.47
C LEU A 172 -1.88 -11.13 -16.50
N PHE A 173 -1.73 -12.39 -16.11
CA PHE A 173 -0.70 -12.82 -15.17
C PHE A 173 0.71 -12.49 -15.65
N HIS A 174 1.05 -12.85 -16.89
CA HIS A 174 2.39 -12.65 -17.45
C HIS A 174 2.57 -11.28 -18.12
N GLY A 175 1.49 -10.70 -18.64
CA GLY A 175 1.56 -9.50 -19.48
C GLY A 175 1.24 -8.20 -18.77
N LEU A 176 0.63 -8.23 -17.58
CA LEU A 176 0.22 -7.02 -16.86
C LEU A 176 0.64 -7.00 -15.39
N THR A 177 0.42 -8.11 -14.68
CA THR A 177 0.62 -8.15 -13.23
C THR A 177 2.04 -8.51 -12.85
N GLY A 178 2.42 -8.10 -11.63
CA GLY A 178 3.56 -8.62 -10.92
C GLY A 178 3.25 -8.79 -9.44
N CYS A 179 4.19 -9.36 -8.70
CA CYS A 179 4.06 -9.58 -7.28
C CYS A 179 4.38 -8.29 -6.52
N VAL A 180 3.44 -7.81 -5.71
CA VAL A 180 3.66 -6.73 -4.75
C VAL A 180 3.74 -7.33 -3.36
N ALA A 181 4.79 -7.06 -2.59
CA ALA A 181 4.94 -7.60 -1.24
C ALA A 181 5.34 -6.52 -0.24
N ILE A 182 4.81 -6.61 0.98
CA ILE A 182 5.14 -5.71 2.07
C ILE A 182 6.55 -6.04 2.58
N LEU A 183 7.43 -5.05 2.60
CA LEU A 183 8.75 -5.12 3.21
C LEU A 183 8.71 -4.63 4.66
N CYS A 184 8.01 -3.51 4.89
CA CYS A 184 7.89 -2.88 6.19
C CYS A 184 6.49 -2.30 6.36
N GLN A 185 5.94 -2.44 7.56
CA GLN A 185 4.67 -1.79 7.93
C GLN A 185 4.86 -0.28 8.07
N LYS A 186 3.83 0.49 7.75
CA LYS A 186 3.78 1.93 7.95
C LYS A 186 4.23 2.31 9.37
N GLY A 187 5.19 3.23 9.46
CA GLY A 187 5.69 3.75 10.73
C GLY A 187 6.92 3.01 11.28
N ASP A 188 7.32 1.88 10.70
CA ASP A 188 8.59 1.22 11.06
C ASP A 188 9.78 1.89 10.37
N GLY A 189 10.20 3.04 10.92
CA GLY A 189 11.31 3.82 10.38
C GLY A 189 12.65 3.05 10.35
N ALA A 190 12.87 2.14 11.31
CA ALA A 190 14.09 1.33 11.37
C ALA A 190 14.12 0.32 10.21
N CYS A 191 13.00 -0.34 9.91
CA CYS A 191 12.88 -1.19 8.74
C CYS A 191 13.03 -0.40 7.44
N PHE A 192 12.39 0.76 7.33
CA PHE A 192 12.46 1.60 6.12
C PHE A 192 13.90 1.99 5.78
N ALA A 193 14.71 2.32 6.79
CA ALA A 193 16.10 2.73 6.62
C ALA A 193 17.00 1.60 6.06
N ARG A 194 16.58 0.33 6.14
CA ARG A 194 17.34 -0.81 5.62
C ARG A 194 17.28 -0.93 4.10
N TYR A 195 16.22 -0.43 3.49
CA TYR A 195 15.96 -0.61 2.06
C TYR A 195 16.24 0.68 1.28
N ARG A 196 16.75 0.52 0.05
CA ARG A 196 16.82 1.64 -0.91
C ARG A 196 15.51 1.68 -1.69
N GLN A 197 14.85 2.83 -1.63
CA GLN A 197 13.68 3.12 -2.46
C GLN A 197 14.12 3.60 -3.85
N GLY A 198 13.36 3.25 -4.87
CA GLY A 198 13.72 3.47 -6.27
C GLY A 198 13.18 2.36 -7.17
N ALA A 199 13.48 2.45 -8.46
CA ALA A 199 13.35 1.33 -9.37
C ALA A 199 14.72 0.73 -9.67
N PHE A 200 14.79 -0.60 -9.81
CA PHE A 200 16.04 -1.33 -10.00
C PHE A 200 15.87 -2.47 -11.00
N THR A 201 16.91 -2.75 -11.79
CA THR A 201 16.89 -3.92 -12.67
C THR A 201 16.74 -5.22 -11.88
N THR A 202 15.86 -6.11 -12.33
CA THR A 202 15.62 -7.41 -11.68
C THR A 202 16.86 -8.31 -11.66
N ALA A 203 17.67 -8.29 -12.72
CA ALA A 203 18.83 -9.17 -12.83
C ALA A 203 20.05 -8.71 -12.00
N GLN A 204 20.24 -7.40 -11.80
CA GLN A 204 21.52 -6.85 -11.30
C GLN A 204 21.33 -5.82 -10.18
N GLY A 205 20.09 -5.49 -9.83
CA GLY A 205 19.74 -4.49 -8.83
C GLY A 205 20.34 -3.11 -9.10
N ARG A 206 20.52 -2.74 -10.38
CA ARG A 206 21.02 -1.40 -10.76
C ARG A 206 19.88 -0.42 -10.80
N GLN A 207 20.03 0.76 -10.18
CA GLN A 207 18.96 1.76 -10.21
C GLN A 207 18.62 2.16 -11.66
N VAL A 208 17.33 2.23 -11.97
CA VAL A 208 16.80 2.71 -13.25
C VAL A 208 15.98 3.98 -13.04
N SER A 209 16.00 4.85 -14.05
CA SER A 209 15.10 6.00 -14.11
C SER A 209 13.68 5.52 -14.41
N LEU A 210 12.72 5.88 -13.57
CA LEU A 210 11.30 5.59 -13.84
C LEU A 210 10.81 6.22 -15.14
N ALA A 211 11.37 7.38 -15.52
CA ALA A 211 10.95 8.11 -16.72
C ALA A 211 11.46 7.49 -18.03
N THR A 212 12.61 6.80 -18.01
CA THR A 212 13.23 6.27 -19.24
C THR A 212 13.40 4.75 -19.24
N GLY A 213 13.20 4.09 -18.09
CA GLY A 213 13.50 2.67 -17.88
C GLY A 213 14.98 2.33 -17.94
N GLN A 214 15.87 3.30 -18.16
CA GLN A 214 17.30 3.06 -18.36
C GLN A 214 18.08 3.09 -17.04
N PRO A 215 19.17 2.31 -16.92
CA PRO A 215 20.08 2.38 -15.78
C PRO A 215 20.62 3.79 -15.57
N THR A 216 20.59 4.26 -14.33
CA THR A 216 21.16 5.56 -13.94
C THR A 216 22.66 5.39 -13.71
N ALA A 217 23.47 6.20 -14.40
CA ALA A 217 24.92 6.19 -14.21
C ALA A 217 25.27 6.61 -12.77
N GLY A 218 26.07 5.80 -12.07
CA GLY A 218 26.43 6.04 -10.67
C GLY A 218 25.27 5.92 -9.67
N GLY A 219 24.10 5.44 -10.10
CA GLY A 219 22.97 5.23 -9.20
C GLY A 219 23.24 4.12 -8.18
N PRO A 220 22.59 4.16 -7.00
CA PRO A 220 22.60 3.08 -6.02
C PRO A 220 22.36 1.68 -6.62
N ARG A 221 22.92 0.69 -5.92
CA ARG A 221 22.70 -0.72 -6.23
C ARG A 221 22.10 -1.44 -5.03
N ILE A 222 21.30 -2.45 -5.32
CA ILE A 222 20.79 -3.41 -4.36
C ILE A 222 21.15 -4.82 -4.80
N ASP A 223 21.16 -5.77 -3.87
CA ASP A 223 21.09 -7.18 -4.22
C ASP A 223 19.63 -7.47 -4.64
N PRO A 224 19.35 -7.89 -5.87
CA PRO A 224 17.96 -8.05 -6.33
C PRO A 224 17.20 -9.18 -5.62
N ILE A 225 17.90 -10.07 -4.90
CA ILE A 225 17.28 -11.17 -4.15
C ILE A 225 16.89 -10.70 -2.74
N SER A 226 17.85 -10.21 -1.94
CA SER A 226 17.59 -9.73 -0.57
C SER A 226 17.02 -8.31 -0.50
N LEU A 227 17.14 -7.55 -1.59
CA LEU A 227 16.73 -6.14 -1.74
C LEU A 227 17.52 -5.15 -0.87
N LEU A 228 18.59 -5.64 -0.23
CA LEU A 228 19.44 -4.81 0.60
C LEU A 228 20.45 -4.03 -0.26
N PRO A 229 20.82 -2.80 0.14
CA PRO A 229 21.84 -2.03 -0.55
C PRO A 229 23.17 -2.77 -0.66
N LEU A 230 23.81 -2.65 -1.82
CA LEU A 230 25.20 -3.05 -2.05
C LEU A 230 26.10 -1.83 -1.84
N HIS A 231 27.28 -2.08 -1.26
CA HIS A 231 28.33 -1.08 -1.05
C HIS A 231 29.23 -0.97 -2.28
#